data_AF-A0A355B595-F1
#
_entry.id   AF-A0A355B595-F1
#
_cell.length_a   1.000
_cell.length_b   1.000
_cell.length_c   1.000
_cell.angle_alpha   90.00
_cell.angle_beta   90.00
_cell.angle_gamma   90.00
#
_symmetry.space_group_name_H-M   'P 1'
#
loop_
_entity.id
_entity.type
_entity.pdbx_description
1 polymer ?
#
loop_
_entity_poly.entity_id
_entity_poly.type
_entity_poly.pdbx_seq_one_letter_code
_entity_poly.pdbx_strand_id
1 'polypeptide(L)'
;MEATEVRLGRIFQLKYAAGDDFYGELNRFVKEKNIRAGSVFLIGALTETHMISGFKSMDGYDIQRHHFEDWRELVALGNISWPEEPPPALGDVEWTGPEPYVHIHMALSGGPGANEGVLVGHLGDGKLKGAMILQIYEHV
;
A
#
# COMPACT_ATOMS: atom_id res chain seq x y z
N MET A 1 8.77 -9.42 22.34
CA MET A 1 7.89 -8.26 22.09
C MET A 1 8.74 -7.04 22.27
N GLU A 2 8.93 -6.27 21.20
CA GLU A 2 9.58 -4.97 21.24
C GLU A 2 8.51 -3.90 21.10
N ALA A 3 8.62 -2.82 21.86
CA ALA A 3 7.65 -1.74 21.87
C ALA A 3 8.39 -0.41 21.76
N THR A 4 7.90 0.46 20.89
CA THR A 4 8.38 1.83 20.75
C THR A 4 7.21 2.75 21.05
N GLU A 5 7.36 3.63 22.03
CA GLU A 5 6.40 4.70 22.28
C GLU A 5 6.57 5.77 21.19
N VAL A 6 5.46 6.20 20.61
CA VAL A 6 5.41 7.26 19.60
C VAL A 6 4.28 8.23 19.92
N ARG A 7 4.37 9.45 19.40
CA ARG A 7 3.31 10.46 19.48
C ARG A 7 2.66 10.63 18.12
N LEU A 8 1.37 10.98 18.14
CA LEU A 8 0.66 11.36 16.92
C LEU A 8 1.14 12.75 16.47
N GLY A 9 1.70 12.81 15.25
CA GLY A 9 2.15 14.01 14.59
C GLY A 9 1.06 14.60 13.68
N ARG A 10 1.44 14.92 12.44
CA ARG A 10 0.53 15.49 11.45
C ARG A 10 -0.45 14.43 10.92
N ILE A 11 -1.67 14.84 10.62
CA ILE A 11 -2.64 14.02 9.88
C ILE A 11 -2.81 14.62 8.49
N PHE A 12 -2.68 13.78 7.47
CA PHE A 12 -2.90 14.17 6.08
C PHE A 12 -4.08 13.40 5.52
N GLN A 13 -4.89 14.06 4.69
CA GLN A 13 -5.88 13.42 3.83
C GLN A 13 -5.55 13.74 2.38
N LEU A 14 -5.19 12.71 1.64
CA LEU A 14 -4.84 12.79 0.23
C LEU A 14 -6.07 12.45 -0.60
N LYS A 15 -6.24 13.21 -1.69
CA LYS A 15 -7.20 12.95 -2.74
C LYS A 15 -6.44 12.81 -4.04
N TYR A 16 -6.72 11.75 -4.77
CA TYR A 16 -6.04 11.46 -6.02
C TYR A 16 -6.93 11.74 -7.23
N ALA A 17 -6.28 12.00 -8.37
CA ALA A 17 -6.95 12.06 -9.65
C ALA A 17 -7.15 10.65 -10.23
N ALA A 18 -8.04 10.55 -11.21
CA ALA A 18 -8.19 9.32 -11.98
C ALA A 18 -6.98 9.14 -12.91
N GLY A 19 -6.46 7.92 -13.00
CA GLY A 19 -5.31 7.57 -13.82
C GLY A 19 -3.95 7.72 -13.13
N ASP A 20 -3.91 8.29 -11.92
CA ASP A 20 -2.66 8.40 -11.14
C ASP A 20 -2.07 7.02 -10.82
N ASP A 21 -0.73 6.95 -10.85
CA ASP A 21 0.05 5.86 -10.27
C ASP A 21 0.02 6.00 -8.74
N PHE A 22 -0.61 5.04 -8.06
CA PHE A 22 -0.84 5.11 -6.63
C PHE A 22 0.46 5.23 -5.82
N TYR A 23 1.42 4.32 -6.04
CA TYR A 23 2.65 4.32 -5.27
C TYR A 23 3.60 5.43 -5.70
N GLY A 24 3.63 5.79 -6.99
CA GLY A 24 4.41 6.93 -7.48
C GLY A 24 4.00 8.23 -6.79
N GLU A 25 2.70 8.49 -6.71
CA GLU A 25 2.15 9.69 -6.06
C GLU A 25 2.35 9.67 -4.53
N LEU A 26 2.04 8.53 -3.89
CA LEU A 26 2.17 8.39 -2.44
C LEU A 26 3.63 8.52 -1.98
N ASN A 27 4.57 7.83 -2.64
CA ASN A 27 5.98 7.90 -2.27
C ASN A 27 6.53 9.32 -2.47
N ARG A 28 6.15 10.01 -3.55
CA ARG A 28 6.52 11.42 -3.77
C ARG A 28 6.06 12.30 -2.61
N PHE A 29 4.80 12.15 -2.17
CA PHE A 29 4.26 12.93 -1.05
C PHE A 29 4.96 12.63 0.27
N VAL A 30 5.19 11.34 0.58
CA VAL A 30 5.88 10.91 1.80
C VAL A 30 7.30 11.49 1.87
N LYS A 31 8.03 11.49 0.74
CA LYS A 31 9.35 12.14 0.62
C LYS A 31 9.27 13.64 0.83
N GLU A 32 8.38 14.32 0.10
CA GLU A 32 8.22 15.77 0.16
C GLU A 32 7.91 16.25 1.59
N LYS A 33 7.02 15.54 2.29
CA LYS A 33 6.63 15.88 3.67
C LYS A 33 7.57 15.31 4.72
N ASN A 34 8.57 14.52 4.32
CA ASN A 34 9.54 13.88 5.18
C ASN A 34 8.88 13.05 6.31
N ILE A 35 7.86 12.25 5.96
CA ILE A 35 7.10 11.44 6.93
C ILE A 35 7.89 10.16 7.21
N ARG A 36 8.56 10.09 8.37
CA ARG A 36 9.51 9.00 8.71
C ARG A 36 8.85 7.74 9.26
N ALA A 37 7.70 7.90 9.89
CA ALA A 37 6.88 6.80 10.37
C ALA A 37 5.41 7.23 10.34
N GLY A 38 4.50 6.28 10.13
CA GLY A 38 3.08 6.58 10.18
C GLY A 38 2.19 5.40 9.87
N SER A 39 0.91 5.54 10.19
CA SER A 39 -0.16 4.62 9.78
C SER A 39 -0.87 5.16 8.54
N VAL A 40 -1.25 4.26 7.63
CA VAL A 40 -1.96 4.58 6.39
C VAL A 40 -3.32 3.90 6.39
N PHE A 41 -4.38 4.66 6.13
CA PHE A 41 -5.75 4.16 5.96
C PHE A 41 -6.23 4.52 4.56
N LEU A 42 -6.81 3.55 3.86
CA LEU A 42 -7.18 3.70 2.46
C LEU A 42 -8.60 3.18 2.23
N ILE A 43 -9.37 3.94 1.46
CA ILE A 43 -10.64 3.50 0.89
C ILE A 43 -10.81 4.10 -0.51
N GLY A 44 -11.32 3.30 -1.45
CA GLY A 44 -11.63 3.76 -2.79
C GLY A 44 -11.51 2.64 -3.80
N ALA A 45 -11.13 3.00 -5.04
CA ALA A 45 -11.12 2.07 -6.15
C ALA A 45 -9.92 2.23 -7.08
N LEU A 46 -9.53 1.11 -7.67
CA LEU A 46 -8.49 0.97 -8.68
C LEU A 46 -9.10 0.50 -9.99
N THR A 47 -8.53 0.94 -11.11
CA THR A 47 -8.81 0.40 -12.46
C THR A 47 -7.81 -0.66 -12.89
N GLU A 48 -6.68 -0.74 -12.19
CA GLU A 48 -5.68 -1.77 -12.34
C GLU A 48 -5.11 -2.06 -10.96
N THR A 49 -4.98 -3.32 -10.57
CA THR A 49 -4.49 -3.72 -9.25
C THR A 49 -3.50 -4.87 -9.37
N HIS A 50 -2.34 -4.72 -8.76
CA HIS A 50 -1.38 -5.79 -8.49
C HIS A 50 -1.48 -6.15 -7.02
N MET A 51 -1.76 -7.42 -6.71
CA MET A 51 -1.85 -7.90 -5.33
C MET A 51 -1.02 -9.14 -5.09
N ILE A 52 -0.65 -9.35 -3.83
CA ILE A 52 -0.06 -10.59 -3.34
C ILE A 52 -0.98 -11.17 -2.26
N SER A 53 -1.51 -12.38 -2.45
CA SER A 53 -2.38 -13.04 -1.46
C SER A 53 -1.62 -13.90 -0.44
N GLY A 54 -0.29 -13.93 -0.50
CA GLY A 54 0.57 -14.73 0.38
C GLY A 54 1.34 -15.81 -0.36
N PHE A 55 1.72 -16.87 0.34
CA PHE A 55 2.41 -18.05 -0.22
C PHE A 55 1.40 -19.08 -0.70
N LYS A 56 1.74 -19.85 -1.75
CA LYS A 56 0.89 -20.93 -2.27
C LYS A 56 1.01 -22.18 -1.39
N SER A 57 2.10 -22.34 -0.66
CA SER A 57 2.34 -23.47 0.23
C SER A 57 2.95 -23.04 1.57
N MET A 58 2.94 -23.97 2.53
CA MET A 58 3.59 -23.79 3.83
C MET A 58 5.11 -23.94 3.77
N ASP A 59 5.65 -24.43 2.64
CA ASP A 59 7.08 -24.60 2.41
C ASP A 59 7.77 -23.27 2.08
N GLY A 60 7.00 -22.23 1.80
CA GLY A 60 7.43 -20.83 1.70
C GLY A 60 8.01 -20.43 0.35
N TYR A 61 8.21 -19.12 0.19
CA TYR A 61 8.81 -18.45 -0.97
C TYR A 61 8.09 -18.60 -2.34
N ASP A 62 6.97 -19.33 -2.41
CA ASP A 62 6.12 -19.45 -3.61
C ASP A 62 4.97 -18.42 -3.62
N ILE A 63 5.32 -17.13 -3.76
CA ILE A 63 4.35 -16.02 -3.68
C ILE A 63 3.24 -16.15 -4.73
N GLN A 64 1.99 -15.99 -4.30
CA GLN A 64 0.82 -15.88 -5.16
C GLN A 64 0.53 -14.42 -5.51
N ARG A 65 0.84 -14.07 -6.76
CA ARG A 65 0.58 -12.75 -7.35
C ARG A 65 -0.70 -12.79 -8.17
N HIS A 66 -1.46 -11.69 -8.14
CA HIS A 66 -2.61 -11.47 -9.01
C HIS A 66 -2.48 -10.11 -9.68
N HIS A 67 -2.94 -10.03 -10.91
CA HIS A 67 -3.04 -8.81 -11.68
C HIS A 67 -4.47 -8.71 -12.22
N PHE A 68 -5.11 -7.58 -11.94
CA PHE A 68 -6.46 -7.27 -12.35
C PHE A 68 -6.46 -6.00 -13.19
N GLU A 69 -7.11 -6.03 -14.35
CA GLU A 69 -7.28 -4.89 -15.28
C GLU A 69 -8.75 -4.44 -15.33
N ASP A 70 -9.49 -4.64 -14.24
CA ASP A 70 -10.88 -4.26 -14.06
C ASP A 70 -11.08 -3.44 -12.77
N TRP A 71 -12.31 -2.98 -12.54
CA TRP A 71 -12.57 -2.12 -11.39
C TRP A 71 -12.63 -2.91 -10.10
N ARG A 72 -11.83 -2.48 -9.13
CA ARG A 72 -11.76 -3.09 -7.80
C ARG A 72 -11.89 -2.01 -6.73
N GLU A 73 -12.94 -2.10 -5.94
CA GLU A 73 -13.06 -1.37 -4.68
C GLU A 73 -12.21 -2.03 -3.59
N LEU A 74 -11.61 -1.24 -2.70
CA LEU A 74 -10.80 -1.71 -1.58
C LEU A 74 -10.98 -0.87 -0.32
N VAL A 75 -10.70 -1.54 0.81
CA VAL A 75 -10.33 -0.92 2.09
C VAL A 75 -8.98 -1.47 2.51
N ALA A 76 -8.08 -0.61 2.99
CA ALA A 76 -6.71 -1.02 3.33
C ALA A 76 -6.15 -0.30 4.54
N LEU A 77 -5.19 -0.96 5.18
CA LEU A 77 -4.39 -0.47 6.30
C LEU A 77 -2.93 -0.75 6.01
N GLY A 78 -2.07 0.20 6.35
CA GLY A 78 -0.64 0.04 6.19
C GLY A 78 0.19 0.89 7.13
N ASN A 79 1.50 0.85 6.92
CA ASN A 79 2.46 1.69 7.64
C ASN A 79 3.49 2.30 6.68
N ILE A 80 4.17 3.31 7.17
CA ILE A 80 5.31 3.97 6.53
C ILE A 80 6.53 3.72 7.41
N SER A 81 7.63 3.31 6.81
CA SER A 81 8.96 3.21 7.44
C SER A 81 10.05 3.68 6.48
N TRP A 82 11.26 3.86 6.98
CA TRP A 82 12.44 4.25 6.18
C TRP A 82 13.61 3.33 6.53
N PRO A 83 13.63 2.11 5.98
CA PRO A 83 14.70 1.18 6.27
C PRO A 83 16.01 1.61 5.59
N GLU A 84 17.13 1.33 6.27
CA GLU A 84 18.48 1.56 5.72
C GLU A 84 18.77 0.63 4.52
N GLU A 85 18.24 -0.59 4.56
CA GLU A 85 18.39 -1.62 3.54
C GLU A 85 17.04 -1.91 2.86
N PRO A 86 17.03 -2.32 1.57
CA PRO A 86 15.78 -2.61 0.87
C PRO A 86 15.06 -3.80 1.54
N PRO A 87 13.74 -3.70 1.79
CA PRO A 87 12.96 -4.84 2.25
C PRO A 87 13.10 -6.03 1.29
N PRO A 88 13.29 -7.27 1.78
CA PRO A 88 13.45 -8.46 0.93
C PRO A 88 12.32 -8.66 -0.09
N ALA A 89 11.12 -8.15 0.21
CA ALA A 89 9.96 -8.22 -0.67
C ALA A 89 10.12 -7.44 -1.99
N LEU A 90 11.03 -6.45 -2.04
CA LEU A 90 11.29 -5.66 -3.26
C LEU A 90 12.17 -6.41 -4.27
N GLY A 91 12.89 -7.46 -3.85
CA GLY A 91 13.83 -8.17 -4.71
C GLY A 91 15.07 -7.32 -5.05
N ASP A 92 15.59 -7.50 -6.26
CA ASP A 92 16.78 -6.78 -6.75
C ASP A 92 16.42 -5.35 -7.18
N VAL A 93 16.49 -4.42 -6.23
CA VAL A 93 16.29 -2.98 -6.46
C VAL A 93 17.58 -2.20 -6.18
N GLU A 94 17.80 -1.13 -6.94
CA GLU A 94 18.84 -0.16 -6.62
C GLU A 94 18.43 0.62 -5.36
N TRP A 95 19.28 0.58 -4.33
CA TRP A 95 19.02 1.22 -3.03
C TRP A 95 20.25 2.00 -2.58
N THR A 96 20.23 3.31 -2.80
CA THR A 96 21.39 4.19 -2.57
C THR A 96 21.39 4.86 -1.19
N GLY A 97 20.39 4.58 -0.36
CA GLY A 97 20.23 5.12 0.99
C GLY A 97 18.80 4.93 1.52
N PRO A 98 18.47 5.47 2.70
CA PRO A 98 17.14 5.35 3.27
C PRO A 98 16.06 5.96 2.38
N GLU A 99 15.11 5.13 1.98
CA GLU A 99 13.97 5.49 1.14
C GLU A 99 12.66 5.12 1.88
N PRO A 100 11.54 5.83 1.64
CA PRO A 100 10.28 5.46 2.25
C PRO A 100 9.79 4.12 1.70
N TYR A 101 9.33 3.28 2.61
CA TYR A 101 8.66 2.04 2.32
C TYR A 101 7.24 2.09 2.90
N VAL A 102 6.24 1.99 2.01
CA VAL A 102 4.83 2.02 2.38
C VAL A 102 4.23 0.63 2.21
N HIS A 103 3.96 -0.04 3.33
CA HIS A 103 3.50 -1.41 3.36
C HIS A 103 1.99 -1.46 3.65
N ILE A 104 1.19 -1.86 2.66
CA ILE A 104 -0.28 -1.86 2.75
C ILE A 104 -0.85 -3.26 2.56
N HIS A 105 -1.77 -3.65 3.45
CA HIS A 105 -2.63 -4.81 3.31
C HIS A 105 -4.09 -4.37 3.12
N MET A 106 -4.83 -5.08 2.28
CA MET A 106 -6.16 -4.71 1.84
C MET A 106 -7.14 -5.87 1.83
N ALA A 107 -8.43 -5.52 1.93
CA ALA A 107 -9.52 -6.31 1.40
C ALA A 107 -9.98 -5.68 0.08
N LEU A 108 -10.06 -6.50 -0.97
CA LEU A 108 -10.32 -6.13 -2.35
C LEU A 108 -11.57 -6.84 -2.84
N SER A 109 -12.48 -6.11 -3.48
CA SER A 109 -13.70 -6.67 -4.06
C SER A 109 -13.43 -7.65 -5.20
N GLY A 110 -14.39 -8.54 -5.44
CA GLY A 110 -14.38 -9.58 -6.47
C GLY A 110 -14.58 -9.04 -7.89
N GLY A 111 -14.79 -7.73 -8.03
CA GLY A 111 -15.04 -7.03 -9.29
C GLY A 111 -16.39 -6.29 -9.24
N PRO A 112 -16.77 -5.61 -10.34
CA PRO A 112 -18.02 -4.85 -10.40
C PRO A 112 -19.25 -5.71 -10.09
N GLY A 113 -19.96 -5.40 -9.00
CA GLY A 113 -21.16 -6.14 -8.58
C GLY A 113 -20.91 -7.53 -8.00
N ALA A 114 -19.65 -7.98 -7.89
CA ALA A 114 -19.27 -9.29 -7.37
C ALA A 114 -19.01 -9.23 -5.86
N ASN A 115 -20.03 -8.81 -5.09
CA ASN A 115 -19.91 -8.53 -3.66
C ASN A 115 -19.53 -9.74 -2.79
N GLU A 116 -19.80 -10.96 -3.27
CA GLU A 116 -19.45 -12.20 -2.56
C GLU A 116 -17.99 -12.62 -2.76
N GLY A 117 -17.33 -12.11 -3.80
CA GLY A 117 -15.91 -12.28 -3.98
C GLY A 117 -15.17 -11.23 -3.16
N VAL A 118 -14.39 -11.65 -2.17
CA VAL A 118 -13.46 -10.76 -1.45
C VAL A 118 -12.10 -11.44 -1.40
N LEU A 119 -11.09 -10.73 -1.86
CA LEU A 119 -9.70 -11.13 -1.79
C LEU A 119 -9.01 -10.31 -0.71
N VAL A 120 -8.14 -10.94 0.07
CA VAL A 120 -7.32 -10.27 1.07
C VAL A 120 -5.85 -10.50 0.77
N GLY A 121 -5.03 -9.48 1.01
CA GLY A 121 -3.60 -9.59 0.72
C GLY A 121 -2.87 -8.27 0.81
N HIS A 122 -1.63 -8.29 0.33
CA HIS A 122 -0.76 -7.13 0.20
C HIS A 122 -1.05 -6.38 -1.11
N LEU A 123 -1.15 -5.06 -1.04
CA LEU A 123 -1.27 -4.19 -2.20
C LEU A 123 0.12 -4.01 -2.80
N GLY A 124 0.35 -4.54 -4.01
CA GLY A 124 1.63 -4.43 -4.70
C GLY A 124 1.74 -3.16 -5.53
N ASP A 125 0.69 -2.85 -6.30
CA ASP A 125 0.62 -1.64 -7.13
C ASP A 125 -0.82 -1.37 -7.62
N GLY A 126 -1.08 -0.21 -8.21
CA GLY A 126 -2.33 0.04 -8.91
C GLY A 126 -2.49 1.41 -9.55
N LYS A 127 -3.42 1.49 -10.50
CA LYS A 127 -3.88 2.74 -11.13
C LYS A 127 -5.20 3.19 -10.56
N LEU A 128 -5.29 4.47 -10.25
CA LEU A 128 -6.45 5.00 -9.53
C LEU A 128 -7.66 5.22 -10.42
N LYS A 129 -8.83 4.77 -9.96
CA LYS A 129 -10.11 5.07 -10.63
C LYS A 129 -10.56 6.52 -10.41
N GLY A 130 -10.04 7.17 -9.36
CA GLY A 130 -10.50 8.46 -8.85
C GLY A 130 -11.36 8.32 -7.59
N ALA A 131 -11.55 9.42 -6.86
CA ALA A 131 -12.26 9.48 -5.57
C ALA A 131 -11.69 8.60 -4.44
N MET A 132 -10.45 8.12 -4.60
CA MET A 132 -9.73 7.43 -3.53
C MET A 132 -9.35 8.42 -2.42
N ILE A 133 -9.57 8.01 -1.18
CA ILE A 133 -9.20 8.75 0.02
C ILE A 133 -8.12 7.93 0.74
N LEU A 134 -6.96 8.55 0.92
CA LEU A 134 -5.89 8.02 1.75
C LEU A 134 -5.65 8.97 2.91
N GLN A 135 -5.57 8.43 4.12
CA GLN A 135 -5.20 9.18 5.31
C GLN A 135 -3.86 8.68 5.85
N ILE A 136 -2.98 9.61 6.20
CA ILE A 136 -1.70 9.34 6.86
C ILE A 136 -1.76 9.92 8.26
N TYR A 137 -1.48 9.08 9.25
CA TYR A 137 -1.31 9.47 10.65
C TYR A 137 0.18 9.36 10.96
N GLU A 138 0.89 10.47 10.93
CA GLU A 138 2.33 10.49 11.19
C GLU A 138 2.64 10.14 12.65
N HIS A 139 3.72 9.39 12.87
CA HIS A 139 4.24 9.06 14.19
C HIS A 139 5.57 9.81 14.40
N VAL A 140 5.71 10.51 15.55
CA VAL A 140 6.89 11.32 15.93
C VAL A 140 7.41 11.02 17.33
#